data_AF-A0A1I7WGU3-F1
#
_entry.id   AF-A0A1I7WGU3-F1
#
_cell.length_a   1.000
_cell.length_b   1.000
_cell.length_c   1.000
_cell.angle_alpha   90.00
_cell.angle_beta   90.00
_cell.angle_gamma   90.00
#
_symmetry.space_group_name_H-M   'P 1'
#
loop_
_entity.id
_entity.type
_entity.pdbx_description
1 polymer ?
#
loop_
_entity_poly.entity_id
_entity_poly.type
_entity_poly.pdbx_seq_one_letter_code
_entity_poly.pdbx_strand_id
1 'polypeptide(L)'
;MKYSIFQKVSLNYYAKLMELTRGSLRQPVYYVAAIGAGLLLTRVLRILYLLLNVYTVTIVVSLYIFYEVFWKRRRLPNGPIPWLITGNMPAFVFARSVDELFQSWRRKFGGIFTVWIGPIPLVMICDIQSMKKYFIQNADLFSNRWRNNVTDAFMVFMIFHLLAKYHLNELLLTKIQYT
;
A
#
# COMPACT_ATOMS: atom_id res chain seq x y z
N MET A 1 -72.86 51.42 24.36
CA MET A 1 -72.93 50.30 23.39
C MET A 1 -72.03 50.49 22.16
N LYS A 2 -72.06 51.66 21.46
CA LYS A 2 -71.26 51.92 20.24
C LYS A 2 -69.73 51.82 20.41
N TYR A 3 -69.18 52.23 21.56
CA TYR A 3 -67.74 52.17 21.84
C TYR A 3 -67.17 50.74 21.85
N SER A 4 -67.93 49.77 22.37
CA SER A 4 -67.51 48.36 22.43
C SER A 4 -67.43 47.71 21.05
N ILE A 5 -68.31 48.09 20.13
CA ILE A 5 -68.34 47.55 18.76
C ILE A 5 -67.15 48.08 17.96
N PHE A 6 -66.84 49.37 18.07
CA PHE A 6 -65.70 49.98 17.37
C PHE A 6 -64.36 49.36 17.79
N GLN A 7 -64.18 49.12 19.10
CA GLN A 7 -62.99 48.48 19.63
C GLN A 7 -62.85 47.03 19.16
N LYS A 8 -63.95 46.30 18.99
CA LYS A 8 -63.94 44.91 18.49
C LYS A 8 -63.58 44.85 16.99
N VAL A 9 -64.06 45.81 16.20
CA VAL A 9 -63.73 45.92 14.77
C VAL A 9 -62.26 46.28 14.57
N SER A 10 -61.73 47.23 15.34
CA SER A 10 -60.31 47.59 15.26
C SER A 10 -59.42 46.41 15.71
N LEU A 11 -59.78 45.71 16.79
CA LEU A 11 -59.03 44.53 17.24
C LEU A 11 -58.97 43.43 16.17
N ASN A 12 -60.09 43.14 15.51
CA ASN A 12 -60.15 42.17 14.42
C ASN A 12 -59.34 42.62 13.19
N TYR A 13 -59.31 43.92 12.90
CA TYR A 13 -58.49 44.48 11.82
C TYR A 13 -57.00 44.30 12.11
N TYR A 14 -56.54 44.66 13.31
CA TYR A 14 -55.14 44.47 13.71
C TYR A 14 -54.77 42.99 13.80
N ALA A 15 -55.67 42.12 14.25
CA ALA A 15 -55.46 40.67 14.26
C ALA A 15 -55.24 40.14 12.83
N LYS A 16 -56.08 40.54 11.88
CA LYS A 16 -55.95 40.14 10.47
C LYS A 16 -54.69 40.70 9.82
N LEU A 17 -54.30 41.94 10.15
CA LEU A 17 -53.05 42.54 9.68
C LEU A 17 -51.81 41.84 10.25
N MET A 18 -51.88 41.40 11.52
CA MET A 18 -50.83 40.59 12.14
C MET A 18 -50.72 39.19 11.52
N GLU A 19 -51.83 38.55 11.12
CA GLU A 19 -51.79 37.28 10.39
C GLU A 19 -51.16 37.43 9.01
N LEU A 20 -51.51 38.49 8.27
CA LEU A 20 -50.96 38.78 6.94
C LEU A 20 -49.46 39.07 6.99
N THR A 21 -49.03 39.91 7.95
CA THR A 21 -47.60 40.21 8.14
C THR A 21 -46.82 38.98 8.61
N ARG A 22 -47.37 38.15 9.49
CA ARG A 22 -46.77 36.90 9.95
C ARG A 22 -46.62 35.87 8.82
N GLY A 23 -47.57 35.80 7.87
CA GLY A 23 -47.48 34.96 6.67
C GLY A 23 -46.41 35.43 5.68
N SER A 24 -46.31 36.75 5.46
CA SER A 24 -45.30 37.37 4.57
C SER A 24 -43.87 37.19 5.10
N LEU A 25 -43.66 37.39 6.41
CA LEU A 25 -42.37 37.21 7.09
C LEU A 25 -41.91 35.74 7.17
N ARG A 26 -42.82 34.77 7.12
CA ARG A 26 -42.49 33.34 7.12
C ARG A 26 -41.80 32.89 5.83
N GLN A 27 -42.22 33.42 4.67
CA GLN A 27 -41.66 33.05 3.36
C GLN A 27 -40.13 33.22 3.27
N PRO A 28 -39.53 34.39 3.59
CA PRO A 28 -38.08 34.57 3.49
C PRO A 28 -37.30 33.69 4.49
N VAL A 29 -37.87 33.42 5.68
CA VAL A 29 -37.24 32.53 6.68
C VAL A 29 -37.14 31.11 6.14
N TYR A 30 -38.18 30.60 5.47
CA TYR A 30 -38.13 29.28 4.82
C TYR A 30 -37.10 29.23 3.69
N TYR A 31 -36.99 30.26 2.86
CA TYR A 31 -35.99 30.30 1.79
C TYR A 31 -34.55 30.28 2.33
N VAL A 32 -34.26 31.09 3.35
CA VAL A 32 -32.93 31.12 3.98
C VAL A 32 -32.61 29.78 4.65
N ALA A 33 -33.58 29.19 5.35
CA ALA A 33 -33.42 27.86 5.94
C ALA A 33 -33.18 26.76 4.88
N ALA A 34 -33.89 26.82 3.75
CA ALA A 34 -33.73 25.88 2.64
C ALA A 34 -32.35 25.97 1.98
N ILE A 35 -31.82 27.20 1.79
CA ILE A 35 -30.46 27.40 1.27
C ILE A 35 -29.42 26.85 2.27
N GLY A 36 -29.59 27.13 3.57
CA GLY A 36 -28.73 26.58 4.62
C GLY A 36 -28.75 25.05 4.64
N ALA A 37 -29.93 24.45 4.56
CA ALA A 37 -30.09 22.99 4.47
C ALA A 37 -29.45 22.42 3.20
N GLY A 38 -29.58 23.08 2.05
CA GLY A 38 -28.92 22.68 0.80
C GLY A 38 -27.39 22.72 0.90
N LEU A 39 -26.83 23.76 1.50
CA LEU A 39 -25.38 23.84 1.75
C LEU A 39 -24.91 22.72 2.68
N LEU A 40 -25.64 22.45 3.77
CA LEU A 40 -25.33 21.32 4.66
C LEU A 40 -25.43 19.98 3.93
N LEU A 41 -26.49 19.78 3.13
CA LEU A 41 -26.68 18.57 2.35
C LEU A 41 -25.51 18.33 1.39
N THR A 42 -25.05 19.35 0.65
CA THR A 42 -23.89 19.20 -0.24
C THR A 42 -22.60 18.86 0.51
N ARG A 43 -22.41 19.39 1.73
CA ARG A 43 -21.25 19.05 2.58
C ARG A 43 -21.33 17.59 3.04
N VAL A 44 -22.51 17.14 3.48
CA VAL A 44 -22.73 15.75 3.89
C VAL A 44 -22.49 14.80 2.72
N LEU A 45 -23.08 15.06 1.56
CA LEU A 45 -22.88 14.24 0.36
C LEU A 45 -21.41 14.18 -0.07
N ARG A 46 -20.69 15.31 0.00
CA ARG A 46 -19.25 15.36 -0.30
C ARG A 46 -18.44 14.52 0.69
N ILE A 47 -18.73 14.60 1.99
CA ILE A 47 -18.05 13.81 3.01
C ILE A 47 -18.32 12.32 2.80
N LEU A 48 -19.57 11.93 2.55
CA LEU A 48 -19.93 10.54 2.26
C LEU A 48 -19.19 10.00 1.03
N TYR A 49 -19.10 10.79 -0.04
CA TYR A 49 -18.32 10.44 -1.23
C TYR A 49 -16.84 10.24 -0.91
N LEU A 50 -16.22 11.14 -0.12
CA LEU A 50 -14.82 11.00 0.29
C LEU A 50 -14.60 9.74 1.14
N LEU A 51 -15.48 9.46 2.10
CA LEU A 51 -15.41 8.26 2.94
C LEU A 51 -15.50 6.98 2.11
N LEU A 52 -16.41 6.94 1.13
CA LEU A 52 -16.53 5.81 0.22
C LEU A 52 -15.24 5.60 -0.58
N ASN A 53 -14.66 6.66 -1.14
CA ASN A 53 -13.40 6.58 -1.88
C ASN A 53 -12.26 6.07 -0.99
N VAL A 54 -12.10 6.63 0.21
CA VAL A 54 -11.08 6.19 1.17
C VAL A 54 -11.24 4.69 1.47
N TYR A 55 -12.46 4.24 1.77
CA TYR A 55 -12.74 2.83 2.06
C TYR A 55 -12.39 1.92 0.87
N THR A 56 -12.80 2.30 -0.35
CA THR A 56 -12.49 1.52 -1.56
C THR A 56 -10.99 1.42 -1.81
N VAL A 57 -10.24 2.51 -1.66
CA VAL A 57 -8.78 2.52 -1.82
C VAL A 57 -8.12 1.63 -0.76
N THR A 58 -8.55 1.73 0.50
CA THR A 58 -8.01 0.88 1.58
C THR A 58 -8.23 -0.60 1.31
N ILE A 59 -9.41 -1.00 0.82
CA ILE A 59 -9.68 -2.39 0.42
C ILE A 59 -8.76 -2.83 -0.70
N VAL A 60 -8.67 -2.05 -1.78
CA VAL A 60 -7.86 -2.41 -2.96
C VAL A 60 -6.39 -2.58 -2.56
N VAL A 61 -5.86 -1.66 -1.76
CA VAL A 61 -4.48 -1.74 -1.24
C VAL A 61 -4.31 -2.98 -0.35
N SER A 62 -5.26 -3.25 0.54
CA SER A 62 -5.20 -4.42 1.42
C SER A 62 -5.24 -5.73 0.63
N LEU A 63 -6.08 -5.82 -0.39
CA LEU A 63 -6.16 -6.98 -1.29
C LEU A 63 -4.88 -7.16 -2.10
N TYR A 64 -4.29 -6.06 -2.59
CA TYR A 64 -3.01 -6.09 -3.29
C TYR A 64 -1.87 -6.61 -2.38
N ILE A 65 -1.77 -6.09 -1.15
CA ILE A 65 -0.80 -6.55 -0.16
C ILE A 65 -1.03 -8.02 0.18
N PHE A 66 -2.29 -8.43 0.39
CA PHE A 66 -2.63 -9.81 0.67
C PHE A 66 -2.21 -10.74 -0.48
N TYR A 67 -2.46 -10.32 -1.72
CA TYR A 67 -2.08 -11.06 -2.91
C TYR A 67 -0.56 -11.23 -3.02
N GLU A 68 0.21 -10.14 -2.92
CA GLU A 68 1.67 -10.18 -3.05
C GLU A 68 2.36 -10.92 -1.90
N VAL A 69 1.91 -10.73 -0.65
CA VAL A 69 2.59 -11.27 0.55
C VAL A 69 2.17 -12.70 0.88
N PHE A 70 0.90 -13.06 0.64
CA PHE A 70 0.35 -14.37 1.03
C PHE A 70 0.00 -15.24 -0.17
N TRP A 71 -0.88 -14.76 -1.05
CA TRP A 71 -1.48 -15.62 -2.09
C TRP A 71 -0.44 -16.11 -3.11
N LYS A 72 0.43 -15.21 -3.57
CA LYS A 72 1.51 -15.49 -4.53
C LYS A 72 2.57 -16.44 -3.96
N ARG A 73 2.73 -16.46 -2.63
CA ARG A 73 3.77 -17.23 -1.91
C ARG A 73 3.33 -18.60 -1.42
N ARG A 74 2.02 -18.89 -1.41
CA ARG A 74 1.44 -20.10 -0.78
C ARG A 74 1.95 -21.46 -1.31
N ARG A 75 2.51 -21.52 -2.52
CA ARG A 75 3.04 -22.76 -3.13
C ARG A 75 4.56 -22.78 -3.22
N LEU A 76 5.23 -21.80 -2.64
CA LEU A 76 6.68 -21.65 -2.69
C LEU A 76 7.28 -21.99 -1.32
N PRO A 77 8.52 -22.50 -1.28
CA PRO A 77 9.25 -22.66 -0.03
C PRO A 77 9.30 -21.37 0.77
N ASN A 78 9.37 -21.49 2.09
CA ASN A 78 9.50 -20.36 3.00
C ASN A 78 10.72 -19.50 2.65
N GLY A 79 10.71 -18.23 3.05
CA GLY A 79 11.81 -17.33 2.74
C GLY A 79 11.59 -15.92 3.26
N PRO A 80 12.60 -15.03 3.10
CA PRO A 80 12.50 -13.64 3.52
C PRO A 80 11.30 -12.94 2.87
N ILE A 81 10.58 -12.15 3.67
CA ILE A 81 9.38 -11.44 3.23
C ILE A 81 9.80 -10.34 2.25
N PRO A 82 9.32 -10.38 1.01
CA PRO A 82 9.66 -9.37 0.01
C PRO A 82 9.06 -8.01 0.36
N TRP A 83 9.76 -6.94 -0.01
CA TRP A 83 9.12 -5.63 -0.17
C TRP A 83 8.18 -5.63 -1.37
N LEU A 84 7.13 -4.81 -1.28
CA LEU A 84 5.99 -4.81 -2.22
C LEU A 84 6.35 -4.67 -3.70
N ILE A 85 7.44 -3.97 -4.03
CA ILE A 85 7.84 -3.71 -5.42
C ILE A 85 9.20 -4.33 -5.74
N THR A 86 10.20 -4.09 -4.88
CA THR A 86 11.59 -4.48 -5.13
C THR A 86 11.91 -5.92 -4.70
N GLY A 87 11.02 -6.59 -3.98
CA GLY A 87 11.31 -7.89 -3.41
C GLY A 87 12.37 -7.81 -2.31
N ASN A 88 13.38 -8.67 -2.37
CA ASN A 88 14.49 -8.71 -1.41
C ASN A 88 15.74 -7.97 -1.93
N MET A 89 15.66 -7.28 -3.09
CA MET A 89 16.78 -6.52 -3.65
C MET A 89 17.47 -5.56 -2.65
N PRO A 90 16.75 -4.80 -1.80
CA PRO A 90 17.40 -3.91 -0.84
C PRO A 90 18.33 -4.65 0.13
N ALA A 91 17.98 -5.88 0.53
CA ALA A 91 18.83 -6.68 1.41
C ALA A 91 20.20 -6.96 0.79
N PHE A 92 20.28 -7.14 -0.53
CA PHE A 92 21.53 -7.34 -1.25
C PHE A 92 22.37 -6.07 -1.35
N VAL A 93 21.73 -4.92 -1.55
CA VAL A 93 22.42 -3.62 -1.66
C VAL A 93 23.06 -3.23 -0.32
N PHE A 94 22.33 -3.44 0.78
CA PHE A 94 22.82 -3.09 2.12
C PHE A 94 23.67 -4.18 2.78
N ALA A 95 23.76 -5.37 2.18
CA ALA A 95 24.59 -6.44 2.71
C ALA A 95 26.07 -6.03 2.68
N ARG A 96 26.79 -6.37 3.77
CA ARG A 96 28.24 -6.27 3.80
C ARG A 96 28.88 -7.30 2.87
N SER A 97 28.39 -8.54 2.96
CA SER A 97 28.70 -9.63 2.05
C SER A 97 27.43 -10.41 1.72
N VAL A 98 27.32 -10.87 0.48
CA VAL A 98 26.18 -11.68 0.04
C VAL A 98 26.27 -13.11 0.57
N ASP A 99 27.48 -13.60 0.82
CA ASP A 99 27.68 -14.91 1.45
C ASP A 99 27.11 -14.93 2.88
N GLU A 100 27.40 -13.93 3.70
CA GLU A 100 26.81 -13.84 5.04
C GLU A 100 25.28 -13.71 4.98
N LEU A 101 24.76 -12.94 4.01
CA LEU A 101 23.32 -12.78 3.81
C LEU A 101 22.66 -14.13 3.50
N PHE A 102 23.16 -14.86 2.51
CA PHE A 102 22.63 -16.17 2.16
C PHE A 102 22.81 -17.19 3.28
N GLN A 103 23.94 -17.17 4.01
CA GLN A 103 24.12 -18.01 5.19
C GLN A 103 23.14 -17.67 6.30
N SER A 104 22.82 -16.38 6.51
CA SER A 104 21.82 -15.96 7.49
C SER A 104 20.42 -16.45 7.13
N TRP A 105 20.04 -16.38 5.85
CA TRP A 105 18.77 -16.90 5.36
C TRP A 105 18.72 -18.41 5.39
N ARG A 106 19.79 -19.10 5.02
CA ARG A 106 19.90 -20.56 5.16
C ARG A 106 19.68 -21.00 6.60
N ARG A 107 20.33 -20.34 7.56
CA ARG A 107 20.14 -20.63 8.99
C ARG A 107 18.71 -20.40 9.46
N LYS A 108 18.02 -19.40 8.90
CA LYS A 108 16.66 -19.02 9.29
C LYS A 108 15.55 -19.84 8.62
N PHE A 109 15.71 -20.17 7.34
CA PHE A 109 14.66 -20.77 6.50
C PHE A 109 14.98 -22.21 6.06
N GLY A 110 16.19 -22.71 6.34
CA GLY A 110 16.67 -24.02 5.91
C GLY A 110 17.43 -23.97 4.58
N GLY A 111 17.80 -25.13 4.05
CA GLY A 111 18.57 -25.21 2.81
C GLY A 111 17.79 -25.10 1.51
N ILE A 112 16.47 -24.90 1.57
CA ILE A 112 15.65 -24.52 0.42
C ILE A 112 14.76 -23.35 0.83
N PHE A 113 14.92 -22.21 0.18
CA PHE A 113 14.12 -21.02 0.49
C PHE A 113 13.88 -20.15 -0.74
N THR A 114 12.84 -19.31 -0.68
CA THR A 114 12.48 -18.41 -1.81
C THR A 114 12.97 -17.00 -1.56
N VAL A 115 13.67 -16.43 -2.55
CA VAL A 115 14.09 -15.02 -2.60
C VAL A 115 13.38 -14.34 -3.76
N TRP A 116 12.91 -13.11 -3.56
CA TRP A 116 12.21 -12.35 -4.60
C TRP A 116 13.12 -11.28 -5.18
N ILE A 117 13.23 -11.24 -6.50
CA ILE A 117 13.91 -10.18 -7.24
C ILE A 117 12.83 -9.42 -8.01
N GLY A 118 12.39 -8.30 -7.43
CA GLY A 118 11.15 -7.65 -7.85
C GLY A 118 9.96 -8.63 -7.78
N PRO A 119 9.17 -8.79 -8.87
CA PRO A 119 8.03 -9.70 -8.89
C PRO A 119 8.39 -11.17 -9.15
N ILE A 120 9.68 -11.48 -9.40
CA ILE A 120 10.14 -12.81 -9.84
C ILE A 120 10.64 -13.62 -8.63
N PRO A 121 10.05 -14.79 -8.33
CA PRO A 121 10.54 -15.67 -7.28
C PRO A 121 11.73 -16.52 -7.77
N LEU A 122 12.79 -16.56 -6.97
CA LEU A 122 13.95 -17.42 -7.12
C LEU A 122 13.99 -18.41 -5.96
N VAL A 123 13.92 -19.71 -6.26
CA VAL A 123 14.07 -20.76 -5.27
C VAL A 123 15.55 -21.10 -5.14
N MET A 124 16.13 -20.79 -3.99
CA MET A 124 17.53 -21.04 -3.67
C MET A 124 17.66 -22.42 -3.03
N ILE A 125 18.64 -23.20 -3.50
CA ILE A 125 19.00 -24.51 -2.96
C ILE A 125 20.43 -24.41 -2.43
N CYS A 126 20.58 -24.49 -1.11
CA CYS A 126 21.86 -24.36 -0.40
C CYS A 126 22.35 -25.67 0.24
N ASP A 127 21.61 -26.76 0.10
CA ASP A 127 22.01 -28.09 0.60
C ASP A 127 22.56 -28.98 -0.52
N ILE A 128 23.69 -29.64 -0.24
CA ILE A 128 24.40 -30.50 -1.19
C ILE A 128 23.52 -31.65 -1.69
N GLN A 129 22.77 -32.30 -0.80
CA GLN A 129 21.90 -33.43 -1.16
C GLN A 129 20.78 -32.98 -2.12
N SER A 130 20.13 -31.85 -1.79
CA SER A 130 19.10 -31.24 -2.63
C SER A 130 19.66 -30.79 -3.98
N MET A 131 20.86 -30.21 -3.99
CA MET A 131 21.54 -29.79 -5.21
C MET A 131 21.81 -30.97 -6.14
N LYS A 132 22.34 -32.09 -5.61
CA LYS A 132 22.53 -33.34 -6.37
C LYS A 132 21.20 -33.90 -6.89
N LYS A 133 20.15 -33.88 -6.09
CA LYS A 133 18.82 -34.35 -6.50
C LYS A 133 18.25 -33.52 -7.65
N TYR A 134 18.26 -32.19 -7.56
CA TYR A 134 17.59 -31.34 -8.55
C TYR A 134 18.45 -31.04 -9.78
N PHE A 135 19.75 -30.79 -9.61
CA PHE A 135 20.61 -30.35 -10.72
C PHE A 135 21.45 -31.46 -11.35
N ILE A 136 21.56 -32.63 -10.72
CA ILE A 136 22.29 -33.78 -11.30
C ILE A 136 21.28 -34.87 -11.69
N GLN A 137 20.52 -35.41 -10.73
CA GLN A 137 19.62 -36.53 -11.00
C GLN A 137 18.39 -36.14 -11.83
N ASN A 138 17.94 -34.90 -11.72
CA ASN A 138 16.73 -34.40 -12.38
C ASN A 138 17.02 -33.21 -13.32
N ALA A 139 18.26 -33.07 -13.80
CA ALA A 139 18.70 -31.91 -14.58
C ALA A 139 17.79 -31.59 -15.77
N ASP A 140 17.30 -32.64 -16.45
CA ASP A 140 16.45 -32.54 -17.64
C ASP A 140 15.12 -31.81 -17.37
N LEU A 141 14.59 -31.89 -16.15
CA LEU A 141 13.35 -31.19 -15.75
C LEU A 141 13.54 -29.68 -15.59
N PHE A 142 14.78 -29.22 -15.41
CA PHE A 142 15.11 -27.82 -15.14
C PHE A 142 15.85 -27.14 -16.30
N SER A 143 16.45 -27.92 -17.20
CA SER A 143 17.29 -27.41 -18.30
C SER A 143 16.50 -26.57 -19.32
N ASN A 144 15.23 -26.89 -19.56
CA ASN A 144 14.39 -26.18 -20.54
C ASN A 144 13.56 -25.02 -19.94
N ARG A 145 13.94 -24.50 -18.76
CA ARG A 145 13.24 -23.36 -18.17
C ARG A 145 13.70 -22.07 -18.84
N TRP A 146 12.76 -21.17 -19.13
CA TRP A 146 13.05 -19.88 -19.74
C TRP A 146 14.04 -19.07 -18.88
N ARG A 147 15.13 -18.60 -19.50
CA ARG A 147 16.11 -17.76 -18.84
C ARG A 147 15.55 -16.35 -18.69
N ASN A 148 15.49 -15.88 -17.45
CA ASN A 148 15.01 -14.55 -17.16
C ASN A 148 16.18 -13.55 -17.17
N ASN A 149 16.26 -12.78 -18.26
CA ASN A 149 17.34 -11.80 -18.49
C ASN A 149 17.40 -10.71 -17.41
N VAL A 150 16.27 -10.35 -16.80
CA VAL A 150 16.23 -9.33 -15.74
C VAL A 150 16.93 -9.84 -14.49
N THR A 151 16.65 -11.07 -14.07
CA THR A 151 17.34 -11.67 -12.92
C THR A 151 18.80 -11.93 -13.22
N ASP A 152 19.13 -12.33 -14.44
CA ASP A 152 20.52 -12.57 -14.85
C ASP A 152 21.35 -11.27 -14.78
N ALA A 153 20.83 -10.19 -15.36
CA ALA A 153 21.46 -8.88 -15.30
C ALA A 153 21.63 -8.37 -13.85
N PHE A 154 20.61 -8.56 -13.01
CA PHE A 154 20.70 -8.18 -11.59
C PHE A 154 21.78 -8.96 -10.86
N MET A 155 21.85 -10.29 -11.05
CA MET A 155 22.85 -11.13 -10.39
C MET A 155 24.26 -10.79 -10.87
N VAL A 156 24.46 -10.54 -12.16
CA VAL A 156 25.75 -10.10 -12.71
C VAL A 156 26.17 -8.75 -12.13
N PHE A 157 25.27 -7.77 -12.13
CA PHE A 157 25.54 -6.45 -11.53
C PHE A 157 25.88 -6.56 -10.04
N MET A 158 25.15 -7.39 -9.30
CA MET A 158 25.42 -7.67 -7.90
C MET A 158 26.82 -8.26 -7.71
N ILE A 159 27.22 -9.25 -8.52
CA ILE A 159 28.57 -9.83 -8.45
C ILE A 159 29.64 -8.76 -8.71
N PHE A 160 29.49 -7.95 -9.76
CA PHE A 160 30.44 -6.85 -10.03
C PHE A 160 30.52 -5.85 -8.89
N HIS A 161 29.38 -5.46 -8.32
CA HIS A 161 29.33 -4.54 -7.19
C HIS A 161 30.05 -5.11 -5.96
N LEU A 162 29.85 -6.39 -5.66
CA LEU A 162 30.52 -7.06 -4.54
C LEU A 162 32.01 -7.23 -4.77
N LEU A 163 32.43 -7.59 -5.99
CA LEU A 163 33.84 -7.68 -6.34
C LEU A 163 34.53 -6.33 -6.21
N ALA A 164 33.88 -5.25 -6.67
CA ALA A 164 34.38 -3.89 -6.48
C ALA A 164 34.52 -3.53 -4.99
N LYS A 165 33.52 -3.88 -4.17
CA LYS A 165 33.53 -3.65 -2.72
C LYS A 165 34.60 -4.47 -1.99
N TYR A 166 34.80 -5.71 -2.40
CA TYR A 166 35.85 -6.60 -1.87
C TYR A 166 37.24 -6.05 -2.21
N HIS A 167 37.47 -5.67 -3.48
CA HIS A 167 38.73 -5.10 -3.91
C HIS A 167 39.03 -3.76 -3.22
N LEU A 168 38.02 -2.90 -3.05
CA LEU A 168 38.15 -1.65 -2.30
C LEU A 168 38.56 -1.91 -0.83
N ASN A 169 37.97 -2.94 -0.19
CA ASN A 169 38.33 -3.31 1.17
C ASN A 169 39.77 -3.83 1.27
N GLU A 170 40.24 -4.65 0.33
CA GLU A 170 41.66 -5.09 0.33
C GLU A 170 42.63 -3.92 0.15
N LEU A 171 42.29 -2.94 -0.70
CA LEU A 171 43.09 -1.72 -0.89
C LEU A 171 43.10 -0.83 0.36
N LEU A 172 42.00 -0.78 1.11
CA LEU A 172 41.92 -0.05 2.37
C LEU A 172 42.73 -0.74 3.47
N LEU A 173 42.63 -2.07 3.57
CA LEU A 173 43.39 -2.87 4.54
C LEU A 173 44.89 -2.77 4.30
N THR A 174 45.33 -2.82 3.04
CA THR A 174 46.75 -2.60 2.69
C THR A 174 47.20 -1.19 3.05
N LYS A 175 46.45 -0.14 2.72
CA LYS A 175 46.81 1.25 3.12
C LYS A 175 46.95 1.45 4.63
N ILE A 176 46.07 0.84 5.43
CA ILE A 176 46.14 0.92 6.91
C ILE A 176 47.37 0.18 7.44
N GLN A 177 47.80 -0.90 6.80
CA GLN A 177 48.95 -1.70 7.25
C GLN A 177 50.31 -1.08 6.92
N TYR A 178 50.34 -0.14 5.96
CA TYR A 178 51.54 0.62 5.56
C TYR A 178 51.54 2.07 6.07
N THR A 179 50.63 2.45 6.97
CA THR A 179 50.62 3.74 7.69
C THR A 179 50.89 3.48 9.16
#